data_AF-A0A7X8HYE4-F1
#
_entry.id   AF-A0A7X8HYE4-F1
#
_cell.length_a   1.000
_cell.length_b   1.000
_cell.length_c   1.000
_cell.angle_alpha   90.00
_cell.angle_beta   90.00
_cell.angle_gamma   90.00
#
_symmetry.space_group_name_H-M   'P 1'
#
loop_
_entity.id
_entity.type
_entity.pdbx_description
1 polymer ?
#
loop_
_entity_poly.entity_id
_entity_poly.type
_entity_poly.pdbx_seq_one_letter_code
_entity_poly.pdbx_strand_id
1 'polypeptide(L)'
;MNQLFDSLLFSLAITGPICILLLLGIVLRKSSMMNEGFIDGASRLVFNITLPLLLFTSIAQTNFSQMANPRLILYGICATLIAFLILECLANYITPH
;
A
#
# COMPACT_ATOMS: atom_id res chain seq x y z
N MET A 1 -11.23 -29.68 -4.88
CA MET A 1 -10.58 -29.50 -3.57
C MET A 1 -9.14 -28.96 -3.64
N ASN A 2 -8.46 -28.95 -4.81
CA ASN A 2 -7.09 -28.43 -4.92
C ASN A 2 -7.01 -26.92 -5.17
N GLN A 3 -8.02 -26.31 -5.82
CA GLN A 3 -8.02 -24.88 -6.14
C GLN A 3 -7.91 -23.94 -4.92
N LEU A 4 -8.46 -24.34 -3.76
CA LEU A 4 -8.32 -23.56 -2.53
C LEU A 4 -6.88 -23.60 -2.01
N PHE A 5 -6.25 -24.77 -2.06
CA PHE A 5 -4.86 -24.96 -1.65
C PHE A 5 -3.89 -24.21 -2.58
N ASP A 6 -4.15 -24.25 -3.89
CA ASP A 6 -3.38 -23.50 -4.89
C ASP A 6 -3.54 -21.98 -4.71
N SER A 7 -4.75 -21.50 -4.42
CA SER A 7 -5.02 -20.08 -4.15
C SER A 7 -4.36 -19.61 -2.84
N LEU A 8 -4.37 -20.46 -1.81
CA LEU A 8 -3.72 -20.17 -0.53
C LEU A 8 -2.20 -20.10 -0.72
N LEU A 9 -1.60 -21.07 -1.42
CA LEU A 9 -0.17 -21.08 -1.73
C LEU A 9 0.25 -19.90 -2.61
N PHE A 10 -0.55 -19.51 -3.60
CA PHE A 10 -0.27 -18.34 -4.43
C PHE A 10 -0.30 -17.05 -3.61
N SER A 11 -1.34 -16.86 -2.78
CA SER A 11 -1.41 -15.69 -1.91
C SER A 11 -0.24 -15.64 -0.94
N LEU A 12 0.14 -16.78 -0.34
CA LEU A 12 1.28 -16.91 0.55
C LEU A 12 2.62 -16.66 -0.15
N ALA A 13 2.75 -17.01 -1.44
CA ALA A 13 3.95 -16.70 -2.20
C ALA A 13 4.13 -15.18 -2.44
N ILE A 14 3.02 -14.43 -2.50
CA ILE A 14 3.04 -12.97 -2.69
C ILE A 14 3.18 -12.22 -1.37
N THR A 15 2.36 -12.55 -0.35
CA THR A 15 2.39 -11.87 0.96
C THR A 15 3.42 -12.45 1.92
N GLY A 16 3.85 -13.69 1.73
CA GLY A 16 4.86 -14.36 2.55
C GLY A 16 6.16 -13.57 2.67
N PRO A 17 6.77 -13.09 1.57
CA PRO A 17 7.96 -12.25 1.64
C PRO A 17 7.76 -10.98 2.50
N ILE A 18 6.60 -10.33 2.35
CA ILE A 18 6.26 -9.13 3.13
C ILE A 18 6.11 -9.48 4.62
N CYS A 19 5.44 -10.58 4.95
CA CYS A 19 5.31 -11.07 6.33
C CYS A 19 6.67 -11.43 6.96
N ILE A 20 7.56 -12.09 6.21
CA ILE A 20 8.92 -12.41 6.69
C ILE A 20 9.70 -11.13 6.96
N LEU A 21 9.59 -10.13 6.08
CA LEU A 21 10.24 -8.83 6.26
C LEU A 21 9.71 -8.10 7.51
N LEU A 22 8.41 -8.17 7.80
CA LEU A 22 7.82 -7.64 9.04
C LEU A 22 8.34 -8.36 10.29
N LEU A 23 8.37 -9.71 10.26
CA LEU A 23 8.93 -10.51 11.36
C LEU A 23 10.41 -10.16 11.61
N LEU A 24 11.18 -9.98 10.55
CA LEU A 24 12.58 -9.56 10.65
C LEU A 24 12.69 -8.18 11.32
N GLY A 25 11.85 -7.22 10.94
CA GLY A 25 11.79 -5.91 11.60
C GLY A 25 11.49 -6.00 13.10
N ILE A 26 10.59 -6.90 13.52
CA ILE A 26 10.28 -7.15 14.92
C ILE A 26 11.47 -7.76 15.66
N VAL A 27 12.16 -8.74 15.06
CA VAL A 27 13.35 -9.37 15.65
C VAL A 27 14.48 -8.36 15.80
N LEU A 28 14.71 -7.50 14.80
CA LEU A 28 15.73 -6.45 14.84
C LEU A 28 15.41 -5.37 15.89
N ARG A 29 14.13 -5.01 16.05
CA ARG A 29 13.67 -4.15 17.15
C ARG A 29 13.94 -4.79 18.50
N LYS A 30 13.62 -6.08 18.66
CA LYS A 30 13.83 -6.83 19.92
C LYS A 30 15.31 -7.00 20.26
N SER A 31 16.19 -7.07 19.26
CA SER A 31 17.65 -7.15 19.46
C SER A 31 18.30 -5.81 19.83
N SER A 32 17.54 -4.73 20.06
CA SER A 32 18.00 -3.36 20.33
C SER A 32 18.96 -2.77 19.29
N MET A 33 19.12 -3.40 18.12
CA MET A 33 19.88 -2.84 17.01
C MET A 33 19.18 -1.61 16.42
N MET A 34 17.85 -1.59 16.47
CA MET A 34 17.00 -0.47 16.08
C MET A 34 16.38 0.18 17.32
N ASN A 35 16.97 1.27 17.80
CA ASN A 35 16.41 2.09 18.88
C ASN A 35 15.20 2.91 18.36
N GLU A 36 14.33 3.39 19.25
CA GLU A 36 13.14 4.19 18.91
C GLU A 36 13.50 5.41 18.04
N GLY A 37 14.63 6.07 18.30
CA GLY A 37 15.11 7.18 17.45
C GLY A 37 15.45 6.78 16.02
N PHE A 38 15.96 5.56 15.80
CA PHE A 38 16.18 5.04 14.44
C PHE A 38 14.85 4.71 13.76
N ILE A 39 13.90 4.14 14.49
CA ILE A 39 12.57 3.82 13.96
C ILE A 39 11.81 5.09 13.57
N ASP A 40 11.86 6.15 14.39
CA ASP A 40 11.25 7.45 14.06
C ASP A 40 11.93 8.08 12.83
N GLY A 41 13.26 8.10 12.79
CA GLY A 41 14.01 8.61 11.64
C GLY A 41 13.73 7.84 10.35
N ALA A 42 13.70 6.50 10.41
CA ALA A 42 13.37 5.64 9.27
C ALA A 42 11.93 5.84 8.81
N SER A 43 10.97 5.97 9.74
CA SER A 43 9.57 6.23 9.42
C SER A 43 9.43 7.56 8.68
N ARG A 44 10.06 8.63 9.19
CA ARG A 44 10.08 9.94 8.51
C ARG A 44 10.69 9.86 7.12
N LEU A 45 11.77 9.10 6.94
CA LEU A 45 12.39 8.90 5.63
C LEU A 45 11.43 8.18 4.67
N VAL A 46 10.78 7.11 5.13
CA VAL A 46 9.83 6.34 4.31
C VAL A 46 8.64 7.19 3.91
N PHE A 47 8.04 7.92 4.84
CA PHE A 47 6.87 8.75 4.57
C PHE A 47 7.20 9.98 3.71
N ASN A 48 8.32 10.67 3.98
CA ASN A 48 8.64 11.92 3.28
C ASN A 48 9.38 11.71 1.95
N ILE A 49 10.13 10.61 1.79
CA ILE A 49 10.96 10.38 0.61
C ILE A 49 10.50 9.14 -0.14
N THR A 50 10.42 7.97 0.51
CA THR A 50 10.13 6.71 -0.18
C THR A 50 8.72 6.68 -0.77
N LEU A 51 7.70 7.19 -0.06
CA LEU A 51 6.34 7.25 -0.58
C LEU A 51 6.21 8.17 -1.82
N PRO A 52 6.67 9.44 -1.78
CA PRO A 52 6.68 10.28 -2.99
C PRO A 52 7.50 9.69 -4.13
N LEU A 53 8.64 9.06 -3.82
CA LEU A 53 9.48 8.41 -4.84
C LEU A 53 8.77 7.21 -5.48
N LEU A 54 8.08 6.39 -4.68
CA LEU A 54 7.30 5.26 -5.18
C LEU A 54 6.20 5.78 -6.10
N LEU A 55 5.44 6.78 -5.66
CA LEU A 55 4.39 7.40 -6.48
C LEU A 55 4.96 7.97 -7.79
N PHE A 56 6.08 8.71 -7.73
CA PHE A 56 6.75 9.24 -8.91
C PHE A 56 7.21 8.12 -9.84
N THR A 57 7.83 7.07 -9.30
CA THR A 57 8.34 5.93 -10.06
C THR A 57 7.21 5.15 -10.72
N SER A 58 6.10 4.95 -10.03
CA SER A 58 4.88 4.37 -10.59
C SER A 58 4.36 5.19 -11.76
N ILE A 59 4.35 6.53 -11.66
CA ILE A 59 3.94 7.42 -12.76
C ILE A 59 4.96 7.38 -13.92
N ALA A 60 6.26 7.44 -13.62
CA ALA A 60 7.32 7.50 -14.63
C ALA A 60 7.47 6.21 -15.45
N GLN A 61 7.22 5.05 -14.84
CA GLN A 61 7.21 3.76 -15.53
C GLN A 61 5.89 3.49 -16.28
N THR A 62 4.86 4.31 -16.07
CA THR A 62 3.60 4.17 -16.78
C THR A 62 3.80 4.56 -18.25
N ASN A 63 3.74 3.57 -19.15
CA ASN A 63 3.84 3.79 -20.59
C ASN A 63 2.57 4.49 -21.11
N PHE A 64 2.60 5.83 -21.15
CA PHE A 64 1.49 6.66 -21.62
C PHE A 64 1.03 6.33 -23.05
N SER A 65 1.92 5.80 -23.91
CA SER A 65 1.58 5.47 -25.31
C SER A 65 0.58 4.33 -25.51
N GLN A 66 0.31 3.49 -24.50
CA GLN A 66 -0.71 2.43 -24.58
C GLN A 66 -1.82 2.56 -23.51
N MET A 67 -1.57 3.27 -22.40
CA MET A 67 -2.52 3.40 -21.28
C MET A 67 -3.18 4.77 -21.15
N ALA A 68 -2.74 5.82 -21.87
CA ALA A 68 -3.39 7.13 -21.83
C ALA A 68 -4.69 7.16 -22.64
N ASN A 69 -5.59 6.19 -22.43
CA ASN A 69 -6.96 6.34 -22.87
C ASN A 69 -7.62 7.33 -21.90
N PRO A 70 -8.01 8.54 -22.34
CA PRO A 70 -8.61 9.57 -21.47
C PRO A 70 -9.84 9.03 -20.71
N ARG A 71 -10.50 7.99 -21.23
CA ARG A 71 -11.60 7.29 -20.58
C ARG A 71 -11.19 6.53 -19.32
N LEU A 72 -10.00 5.93 -19.27
CA LEU A 72 -9.48 5.23 -18.08
C LEU A 72 -9.07 6.22 -16.98
N ILE A 73 -8.48 7.36 -17.37
CA ILE A 73 -8.13 8.42 -16.43
C ILE A 73 -9.40 9.01 -15.80
N LEU A 74 -10.41 9.34 -16.62
CA LEU A 74 -11.70 9.82 -16.14
C LEU A 74 -12.39 8.79 -15.25
N TYR A 75 -12.33 7.51 -15.60
CA TYR A 75 -12.83 6.42 -14.76
C TYR A 75 -12.12 6.37 -13.41
N GLY A 76 -10.78 6.46 -13.37
CA GLY A 76 -10.01 6.49 -12.13
C GLY A 76 -10.37 7.67 -11.23
N ILE A 77 -10.53 8.86 -11.81
CA ILE A 77 -10.95 10.07 -11.08
C ILE A 77 -12.35 9.89 -10.50
N CYS A 78 -13.32 9.48 -11.34
CA CYS A 78 -14.70 9.26 -10.89
C CYS A 78 -14.78 8.15 -9.83
N ALA A 79 -14.10 7.03 -10.03
CA ALA A 79 -14.08 5.94 -9.06
C ALA A 79 -13.47 6.36 -7.72
N THR A 80 -12.38 7.14 -7.74
CA THR A 80 -11.75 7.65 -6.51
C THR A 80 -12.67 8.64 -5.78
N LEU A 81 -13.33 9.55 -6.51
CA LEU A 81 -14.31 10.49 -5.95
C LEU A 81 -15.51 9.76 -5.33
N ILE A 82 -16.06 8.77 -6.03
CA ILE A 82 -17.20 7.97 -5.53
C ILE A 82 -16.78 7.19 -4.29
N ALA A 83 -15.61 6.54 -4.30
CA ALA A 83 -15.09 5.82 -3.14
C ALA A 83 -14.87 6.75 -1.94
N PHE A 84 -14.33 7.95 -2.17
CA PHE A 84 -14.17 8.98 -1.14
C PHE A 84 -15.52 9.40 -0.54
N LEU A 85 -16.51 9.74 -1.38
CA LEU A 85 -17.84 10.14 -0.91
C LEU A 85 -18.56 9.03 -0.14
N ILE A 86 -18.42 7.77 -0.60
CA ILE A 86 -18.98 6.62 0.11
C ILE A 86 -18.31 6.46 1.48
N LEU A 87 -16.99 6.55 1.54
CA LEU A 87 -16.23 6.45 2.80
C LEU A 87 -16.58 7.59 3.76
N GLU A 88 -16.71 8.82 3.27
CA GLU A 88 -17.10 9.98 4.07
C GLU A 88 -18.55 9.86 4.59
N CYS A 89 -19.49 9.49 3.72
CA CYS A 89 -20.88 9.24 4.11
C CYS A 89 -20.98 8.11 5.16
N LEU A 90 -20.22 7.03 4.97
CA LEU A 90 -20.18 5.90 5.89
C LEU A 90 -19.49 6.28 7.21
N ALA A 91 -18.42 7.07 7.18
CA ALA A 91 -17.76 7.58 8.37
C ALA A 91 -18.69 8.49 9.18
N ASN A 92 -19.46 9.35 8.51
CA ASN A 92 -20.48 10.18 9.13
C ASN A 92 -21.66 9.34 9.69
N TYR A 93 -21.97 8.19 9.09
CA TYR A 93 -23.01 7.29 9.58
C TYR A 93 -22.55 6.42 10.77
N ILE A 94 -21.27 6.00 10.78
CA ILE A 94 -20.70 5.13 11.83
C ILE A 94 -20.24 5.94 13.06
N THR A 95 -19.87 7.21 12.86
CA THR A 95 -19.56 8.14 13.94
C THR A 95 -20.73 9.11 14.06
N PRO A 96 -21.86 8.71 14.68
CA PRO A 96 -22.86 9.69 15.07
C PRO A 96 -22.16 10.59 16.09
N HIS A 97 -22.05 11.88 15.76
CA HIS A 97 -21.76 12.89 16.78
C HIS A 97 -22.75 12.78 17.94
#